data_AF-A0A3A1WPN1-F1
#
_entry.id   AF-A0A3A1WPN1-F1
#
_cell.length_a   1.000
_cell.length_b   1.000
_cell.length_c   1.000
_cell.angle_alpha   90.00
_cell.angle_beta   90.00
_cell.angle_gamma   90.00
#
_symmetry.space_group_name_H-M   'P 1'
#
loop_
_entity.id
_entity.type
_entity.pdbx_description
1 polymer ?
#
loop_
_entity_poly.entity_id
_entity_poly.type
_entity_poly.pdbx_seq_one_letter_code
_entity_poly.pdbx_strand_id
1 'polypeptide(L)'
;MSGRRADWLACLGAAVLLVASGFALAGAISAEPWVRYALRLEAAEAPVDMPGGVRDRLGVELTREDAPSCGWDLPEARVTVALELLRRSRSDDPGSSARAEAQHTAERTVRWALGCNAADGNLWYLMALLEQRAGADWARVQELLALSAALSPYEADLQIRRSRLVSWELTRDDVALPLDLEADLRRTMATARVGPAAAILRGLREGGPAGLADELVAGLPEARRQALEAGTGWRRSTFGRPERYRRYDYRPFGEPDR
;
A
#
# COMPACT_ATOMS: atom_id res chain seq x y z
N MET A 1 -48.50 -24.13 -27.48
CA MET A 1 -47.52 -24.41 -26.41
C MET A 1 -46.07 -24.55 -26.94
N SER A 2 -45.61 -23.75 -27.92
CA SER A 2 -44.24 -23.86 -28.46
C SER A 2 -43.27 -22.73 -28.04
N GLY A 3 -43.75 -21.59 -27.52
CA GLY A 3 -42.91 -20.44 -27.16
C GLY A 3 -41.92 -20.69 -26.01
N ARG A 4 -42.36 -21.33 -24.91
CA ARG A 4 -41.51 -21.54 -23.71
C ARG A 4 -40.24 -22.37 -23.94
N ARG A 5 -40.22 -23.25 -24.95
CA ARG A 5 -39.04 -24.06 -25.27
C ARG A 5 -38.03 -23.28 -26.11
N ALA A 6 -38.49 -22.38 -26.98
CA ALA A 6 -37.61 -21.53 -27.79
C ALA A 6 -36.90 -20.47 -26.92
N ASP A 7 -37.62 -19.86 -25.98
CA ASP A 7 -37.04 -18.86 -25.07
C ASP A 7 -35.99 -19.48 -24.12
N TRP A 8 -36.24 -20.70 -23.64
CA TRP A 8 -35.28 -21.43 -22.79
C TRP A 8 -34.00 -21.81 -23.54
N LEU A 9 -34.10 -22.23 -24.80
CA LEU A 9 -32.94 -22.52 -25.64
C LEU A 9 -32.16 -21.25 -25.99
N ALA A 10 -32.84 -20.11 -26.21
CA ALA A 10 -32.20 -18.83 -26.45
C ALA A 10 -31.44 -18.32 -25.21
N CYS A 11 -32.02 -18.44 -24.01
CA CYS A 11 -31.34 -18.10 -22.76
C CYS A 11 -30.13 -19.00 -22.48
N LEU A 12 -30.22 -20.31 -22.75
CA LEU A 12 -29.08 -21.21 -22.63
C LEU A 12 -27.98 -20.90 -23.66
N GLY A 13 -28.36 -20.61 -24.90
CA GLY A 13 -27.42 -20.17 -25.93
C GLY A 13 -26.68 -18.89 -25.54
N ALA A 14 -27.40 -17.90 -25.00
CA ALA A 14 -26.81 -16.66 -24.50
C ALA A 14 -25.90 -16.90 -23.29
N ALA A 15 -26.29 -17.76 -22.36
CA ALA A 15 -25.47 -18.12 -21.19
C ALA A 15 -24.18 -18.86 -21.60
N VAL A 16 -24.26 -19.79 -22.55
CA VAL A 16 -23.08 -20.51 -23.06
C VAL A 16 -22.16 -19.56 -23.83
N LEU A 17 -22.71 -18.64 -24.64
CA LEU A 17 -21.90 -17.63 -25.33
C LEU A 17 -21.23 -16.65 -24.35
N LEU A 18 -21.92 -16.23 -23.29
CA LEU A 18 -21.33 -15.40 -22.24
C LEU A 18 -20.18 -16.13 -21.53
N VAL A 19 -20.39 -17.39 -21.14
CA VAL A 19 -19.35 -18.19 -20.48
C VAL A 19 -18.17 -18.44 -21.42
N ALA A 20 -18.42 -18.84 -22.67
CA ALA A 20 -17.39 -19.07 -23.67
C ALA A 20 -16.61 -17.80 -24.02
N SER A 21 -17.28 -16.65 -24.12
CA SER A 21 -16.64 -15.36 -24.33
C SER A 21 -15.79 -14.93 -23.13
N GLY A 22 -16.24 -15.23 -21.91
CA GLY A 22 -15.45 -15.02 -20.69
C GLY A 22 -14.20 -15.89 -20.65
N PHE A 23 -14.29 -17.17 -21.01
CA PHE A 23 -13.12 -18.06 -21.12
C PHE A 23 -12.18 -17.66 -22.26
N ALA A 24 -12.70 -17.24 -23.40
CA ALA A 24 -11.88 -16.76 -24.51
C ALA A 24 -11.17 -15.43 -24.17
N LEU A 25 -11.85 -14.53 -23.45
CA LEU A 25 -11.27 -13.28 -22.97
C LEU A 25 -10.21 -13.53 -21.89
N ALA A 26 -10.51 -14.37 -20.88
CA ALA A 26 -9.52 -14.78 -19.87
C ALA A 26 -8.34 -15.54 -20.49
N GLY A 27 -8.58 -16.36 -21.52
CA GLY A 27 -7.55 -17.06 -22.28
C GLY A 27 -6.68 -16.12 -23.12
N ALA A 28 -7.26 -15.08 -23.72
CA ALA A 28 -6.54 -14.06 -24.48
C ALA A 28 -5.73 -13.14 -23.56
N ILE A 29 -6.28 -12.72 -22.43
CA ILE A 29 -5.60 -11.88 -21.44
C ILE A 29 -4.46 -12.65 -20.74
N SER A 30 -4.69 -13.91 -20.37
CA SER A 30 -3.63 -14.80 -19.84
C SER A 30 -2.60 -15.23 -20.89
N ALA A 31 -2.81 -14.90 -22.18
CA ALA A 31 -1.79 -15.06 -23.20
C ALA A 31 -0.79 -13.90 -23.26
N GLU A 32 -1.12 -12.76 -22.67
CA GLU A 32 -0.19 -11.64 -22.62
C GLU A 32 1.03 -11.95 -21.74
N PRO A 33 2.26 -11.68 -22.23
CA PRO A 33 3.49 -11.91 -21.46
C PRO A 33 3.48 -11.25 -20.08
N TRP A 34 2.86 -10.07 -19.97
CA TRP A 34 2.76 -9.28 -18.74
C TRP A 34 1.96 -9.99 -17.66
N VAL A 35 0.76 -10.48 -18.00
CA VAL A 35 -0.15 -11.13 -17.06
C VAL A 35 0.48 -12.43 -16.57
N ARG A 36 1.05 -13.23 -17.47
CA ARG A 36 1.77 -14.46 -17.08
C ARG A 36 2.92 -14.18 -16.13
N TYR A 37 3.62 -13.07 -16.33
CA TYR A 37 4.77 -12.74 -15.51
C TYR A 37 4.37 -12.14 -14.16
N ALA A 38 3.39 -11.25 -14.14
CA ALA A 38 2.81 -10.71 -12.91
C ALA A 38 2.25 -11.84 -12.03
N LEU A 39 1.48 -12.77 -12.63
CA LEU A 39 0.98 -13.96 -11.91
C LEU A 39 2.09 -14.82 -11.33
N ARG A 40 3.22 -14.99 -12.05
CA ARG A 40 4.39 -15.70 -11.52
C ARG A 40 5.06 -14.96 -10.38
N LEU A 41 5.13 -13.64 -10.43
CA LEU A 41 5.67 -12.83 -9.34
C LEU A 41 4.77 -12.87 -8.09
N GLU A 42 3.46 -12.79 -8.29
CA GLU A 42 2.47 -12.80 -7.21
C GLU A 42 2.35 -14.17 -6.54
N ALA A 43 2.47 -15.25 -7.31
CA ALA A 43 2.41 -16.62 -6.79
C ALA A 43 3.73 -17.11 -6.19
N ALA A 44 4.83 -16.36 -6.32
CA ALA A 44 6.13 -16.81 -5.86
C ALA A 44 6.33 -16.59 -4.35
N GLU A 45 6.66 -17.67 -3.62
CA GLU A 45 7.00 -17.60 -2.20
C GLU A 45 8.41 -17.02 -1.95
N ALA A 46 9.25 -16.93 -2.99
CA ALA A 46 10.60 -16.39 -2.96
C ALA A 46 10.86 -15.48 -4.18
N PRO A 47 11.86 -14.58 -4.16
CA PRO A 47 12.20 -13.75 -5.31
C PRO A 47 12.46 -14.62 -6.54
N VAL A 48 11.69 -14.43 -7.60
CA VAL A 48 11.83 -15.20 -8.84
C VAL A 48 13.16 -14.84 -9.49
N ASP A 49 14.07 -15.79 -9.70
CA ASP A 49 15.26 -15.48 -10.49
C ASP A 49 14.86 -15.28 -11.96
N MET A 50 15.30 -14.16 -12.54
CA MET A 50 14.86 -13.72 -13.86
C MET A 50 16.06 -13.62 -14.77
N PRO A 51 16.13 -14.42 -15.84
CA PRO A 51 17.24 -14.35 -16.78
C PRO A 51 17.39 -12.94 -17.33
N GLY A 52 18.62 -12.42 -17.40
CA GLY A 52 18.90 -11.03 -17.84
C GLY A 52 18.29 -10.67 -19.20
N GLY A 53 18.25 -11.61 -20.15
CA GLY A 53 17.61 -11.38 -21.46
C GLY A 53 16.07 -11.31 -21.45
N VAL A 54 15.40 -11.77 -20.38
CA VAL A 54 13.97 -11.54 -20.13
C VAL A 54 13.79 -10.20 -19.40
N ARG A 55 14.67 -9.95 -18.43
CA ARG A 55 15.13 -8.65 -17.92
C ARG A 55 14.88 -7.50 -18.90
N ASP A 56 15.80 -7.47 -19.85
CA ASP A 56 16.03 -6.33 -20.72
C ASP A 56 14.92 -6.22 -21.77
N ARG A 57 14.33 -7.36 -22.19
CA ARG A 57 13.16 -7.36 -23.09
C ARG A 57 11.93 -6.71 -22.47
N LEU A 58 11.60 -7.04 -21.23
CA LEU A 58 10.46 -6.42 -20.55
C LEU A 58 10.72 -4.93 -20.28
N GLY A 59 11.97 -4.55 -19.98
CA GLY A 59 12.35 -3.14 -19.87
C GLY A 59 12.10 -2.38 -21.18
N VAL A 60 12.56 -2.93 -22.31
CA VAL A 60 12.33 -2.35 -23.65
C VAL A 60 10.85 -2.32 -24.03
N GLU A 61 10.07 -3.34 -23.69
CA GLU A 61 8.64 -3.34 -24.02
C GLU A 61 7.82 -2.40 -23.11
N LEU A 62 8.20 -2.20 -21.84
CA LEU A 62 7.58 -1.17 -20.98
C LEU A 62 7.88 0.26 -21.44
N THR A 63 8.95 0.44 -22.23
CA THR A 63 9.32 1.75 -22.79
C THR A 63 8.71 2.04 -24.15
N ARG A 64 8.15 1.03 -24.84
CA ARG A 64 7.39 1.23 -26.07
C ARG A 64 6.07 1.94 -25.79
N GLU A 65 5.85 3.07 -26.44
CA GLU A 65 4.65 3.91 -26.35
C GLU A 65 3.43 3.34 -27.12
N ASP A 66 3.33 2.01 -27.25
CA ASP A 66 2.12 1.42 -27.83
C ASP A 66 0.97 1.68 -26.85
N ALA A 67 -0.01 2.47 -27.30
CA ALA A 67 -1.16 2.94 -26.51
C ALA A 67 -1.73 1.78 -25.68
N PRO A 68 -1.41 1.70 -24.38
CA PRO A 68 -1.80 0.55 -23.59
C PRO A 68 -3.31 0.50 -23.50
N SER A 69 -3.92 -0.64 -23.81
CA SER A 69 -5.36 -0.78 -23.55
C SER A 69 -5.60 -0.80 -22.05
N CYS A 70 -6.66 -0.13 -21.58
CA CYS A 70 -7.18 -0.30 -20.22
C CYS A 70 -7.97 -1.61 -20.08
N GLY A 71 -7.57 -2.66 -20.81
CA GLY A 71 -8.15 -3.99 -20.67
C GLY A 71 -7.95 -4.49 -19.23
N TRP A 72 -8.93 -5.25 -18.75
CA TRP A 72 -8.91 -5.82 -17.40
C TRP A 72 -7.59 -6.60 -17.18
N ASP A 73 -6.97 -6.46 -16.00
CA ASP A 73 -5.67 -7.02 -15.56
C ASP A 73 -4.38 -6.46 -16.19
N LEU A 74 -4.45 -5.74 -17.33
CA LEU A 74 -3.24 -5.22 -17.99
C LEU A 74 -2.54 -4.10 -17.24
N PRO A 75 -3.26 -3.12 -16.64
CA PRO A 75 -2.64 -2.08 -15.84
C PRO A 75 -1.88 -2.62 -14.63
N GLU A 76 -2.51 -3.51 -13.86
CA GLU A 76 -1.92 -4.10 -12.67
C GLU A 76 -0.69 -4.94 -13.01
N ALA A 77 -0.78 -5.78 -14.05
CA ALA A 77 0.34 -6.60 -14.48
C ALA A 77 1.56 -5.75 -14.87
N ARG A 78 1.36 -4.68 -15.65
CA ARG A 78 2.44 -3.77 -16.06
C ARG A 78 3.04 -3.03 -14.86
N VAL A 79 2.22 -2.58 -13.91
CA VAL A 79 2.67 -1.95 -12.67
C VAL A 79 3.54 -2.93 -11.86
N THR A 80 3.09 -4.17 -11.69
CA THR A 80 3.84 -5.22 -10.99
C THR A 80 5.20 -5.46 -11.65
N VAL A 81 5.28 -5.56 -12.99
CA VAL A 81 6.56 -5.72 -13.69
C VAL A 81 7.46 -4.50 -13.51
N ALA A 82 6.93 -3.29 -13.69
CA ALA A 82 7.71 -2.06 -13.60
C ALA A 82 8.31 -1.86 -12.19
N LEU A 83 7.54 -2.16 -11.14
CA LEU A 83 8.02 -2.11 -9.76
C LEU A 83 9.06 -3.18 -9.45
N GLU A 84 8.94 -4.37 -10.03
CA GLU A 84 9.94 -5.43 -9.90
C GLU A 84 11.26 -5.06 -10.59
N LEU A 85 11.20 -4.45 -11.78
CA LEU A 85 12.38 -3.92 -12.46
C LEU A 85 13.07 -2.83 -11.62
N LEU A 86 12.29 -1.91 -11.04
CA LEU A 86 12.81 -0.91 -10.11
C LEU A 86 13.40 -1.51 -8.83
N ARG A 87 12.80 -2.58 -8.30
CA ARG A 87 13.33 -3.29 -7.13
C ARG A 87 14.69 -3.90 -7.46
N ARG A 88 14.84 -4.50 -8.64
CA ARG A 88 16.09 -5.13 -9.07
C ARG A 88 17.19 -4.12 -9.37
N SER A 89 16.87 -2.96 -9.94
CA SER A 89 17.87 -1.91 -10.17
C SER A 89 18.49 -1.33 -8.89
N ARG A 90 18.03 -1.77 -7.71
CA ARG A 90 18.71 -1.50 -6.44
C ARG A 90 20.08 -2.19 -6.33
N SER A 91 20.33 -3.29 -7.06
CA SER A 91 21.65 -3.91 -7.13
C SER A 91 22.62 -3.12 -8.00
N ASP A 92 22.11 -2.23 -8.85
CA ASP A 92 22.91 -1.37 -9.69
C ASP A 92 23.40 -0.14 -8.90
N ASP A 93 24.45 0.51 -9.40
CA ASP A 93 25.02 1.69 -8.77
C ASP A 93 23.95 2.77 -8.55
N PRO A 94 23.91 3.45 -7.38
CA PRO A 94 22.88 4.44 -7.06
C PRO A 94 22.72 5.58 -8.07
N GLY A 95 23.79 5.93 -8.79
CA GLY A 95 23.81 6.95 -9.84
C GLY A 95 23.73 6.40 -11.28
N SER A 96 23.49 5.10 -11.46
CA SER A 96 23.40 4.51 -12.80
C SER A 96 22.17 5.03 -13.56
N SER A 97 22.33 5.22 -14.87
CA SER A 97 21.22 5.56 -15.77
C SER A 97 20.11 4.49 -15.75
N ALA A 98 20.49 3.21 -15.59
CA ALA A 98 19.55 2.10 -15.50
C ALA A 98 18.58 2.23 -14.31
N ARG A 99 19.08 2.68 -13.15
CA ARG A 99 18.24 2.90 -11.97
C ARG A 99 17.31 4.09 -12.13
N ALA A 100 17.80 5.19 -12.72
CA ALA A 100 16.98 6.37 -13.02
C ALA A 100 15.89 6.05 -14.06
N GLU A 101 16.22 5.29 -15.10
CA GLU A 101 15.28 4.84 -16.13
C GLU A 101 14.20 3.90 -15.56
N ALA A 102 14.59 2.97 -14.69
CA ALA A 102 13.64 2.08 -14.02
C ALA A 102 12.66 2.84 -13.12
N GLN A 103 13.14 3.87 -12.40
CA GLN A 103 12.30 4.75 -11.58
C GLN A 103 11.30 5.51 -12.47
N HIS A 104 11.79 6.16 -13.54
CA HIS A 104 10.95 6.91 -14.46
C HIS A 104 9.89 6.01 -15.13
N THR A 105 10.27 4.79 -15.51
CA THR A 105 9.36 3.80 -16.10
C THR A 105 8.28 3.37 -15.11
N ALA A 106 8.64 3.11 -13.85
CA ALA A 106 7.68 2.77 -12.81
C ALA A 106 6.66 3.90 -12.58
N GLU A 107 7.13 5.14 -12.44
CA GLU A 107 6.26 6.31 -12.28
C GLU A 107 5.29 6.48 -13.45
N ARG A 108 5.81 6.46 -14.68
CA ARG A 108 4.97 6.58 -15.88
C ARG A 108 3.92 5.47 -15.94
N THR A 109 4.31 4.24 -15.61
CA THR A 109 3.41 3.08 -15.62
C THR A 109 2.31 3.19 -14.58
N VAL A 110 2.63 3.62 -13.35
CA VAL A 110 1.61 3.83 -12.31
C VAL A 110 0.70 5.01 -12.65
N ARG A 111 1.22 6.13 -13.21
CA ARG A 111 0.37 7.25 -13.68
C ARG A 111 -0.59 6.81 -14.78
N TRP A 112 -0.12 6.01 -15.73
CA TRP A 112 -0.97 5.45 -16.76
C TRP A 112 -2.04 4.51 -16.16
N ALA A 113 -1.67 3.62 -15.23
CA ALA A 113 -2.63 2.74 -14.56
C ALA A 113 -3.69 3.51 -13.77
N LEU A 114 -3.33 4.61 -13.11
CA LEU A 114 -4.27 5.53 -12.47
C LEU A 114 -5.22 6.19 -13.48
N GLY A 115 -4.76 6.45 -14.71
CA GLY A 115 -5.61 6.90 -15.81
C GLY A 115 -6.65 5.85 -16.25
N CYS A 116 -6.34 4.57 -16.09
CA CYS A 116 -7.28 3.47 -16.34
C CYS A 116 -8.22 3.20 -15.15
N ASN A 117 -7.74 3.29 -13.91
CA ASN A 117 -8.53 3.09 -12.70
C ASN A 117 -8.10 4.03 -11.56
N ALA A 118 -8.69 5.23 -11.53
CA ALA A 118 -8.42 6.21 -10.48
C ALA A 118 -9.03 5.85 -9.11
N ALA A 119 -9.88 4.82 -9.04
CA ALA A 119 -10.51 4.38 -7.78
C ALA A 119 -9.70 3.32 -7.03
N ASP A 120 -8.56 2.87 -7.58
CA ASP A 120 -7.69 1.89 -6.93
C ASP A 120 -6.78 2.55 -5.87
N GLY A 121 -7.07 2.29 -4.60
CA GLY A 121 -6.29 2.82 -3.49
C GLY A 121 -4.84 2.30 -3.45
N ASN A 122 -4.54 1.11 -3.96
CA ASN A 122 -3.18 0.58 -4.02
C ASN A 122 -2.34 1.33 -5.05
N LEU A 123 -2.90 1.71 -6.20
CA LEU A 123 -2.18 2.54 -7.19
C LEU A 123 -1.78 3.91 -6.61
N TRP A 124 -2.66 4.54 -5.81
CA TRP A 124 -2.33 5.79 -5.11
C TRP A 124 -1.21 5.61 -4.07
N TYR A 125 -1.20 4.50 -3.33
CA TYR A 125 -0.11 4.17 -2.41
C TYR A 125 1.22 3.94 -3.16
N LEU A 126 1.18 3.23 -4.29
CA LEU A 126 2.37 2.99 -5.10
C LEU A 126 2.93 4.29 -5.68
N MET A 127 2.07 5.22 -6.11
CA MET A 127 2.49 6.56 -6.50
C MET A 127 3.14 7.31 -5.33
N ALA A 128 2.54 7.26 -4.13
CA ALA A 128 3.12 7.86 -2.93
C ALA A 128 4.53 7.34 -2.64
N LEU A 129 4.75 6.03 -2.74
CA LEU A 129 6.06 5.40 -2.54
C LEU A 129 7.09 5.84 -3.59
N LEU A 130 6.67 6.01 -4.84
CA LEU A 130 7.55 6.44 -5.93
C LEU A 130 7.95 7.90 -5.79
N GLU A 131 6.99 8.80 -5.50
CA GLU A 131 7.23 10.23 -5.26
C GLU A 131 8.13 10.44 -4.03
N GLN A 132 7.87 9.71 -2.95
CA GLN A 132 8.72 9.70 -1.75
C GLN A 132 10.17 9.32 -2.11
N ARG A 133 10.34 8.25 -2.89
CA ARG A 133 11.66 7.78 -3.33
C ARG A 133 12.36 8.78 -4.25
N ALA A 134 11.61 9.57 -5.03
CA ALA A 134 12.11 10.64 -5.87
C ALA A 134 12.48 11.91 -5.07
N GLY A 135 12.22 11.94 -3.75
CA GLY A 135 12.49 13.09 -2.90
C GLY A 135 11.42 14.17 -2.98
N ALA A 136 10.17 13.80 -3.33
CA ALA A 136 9.05 14.72 -3.24
C ALA A 136 8.83 15.20 -1.80
N ASP A 137 8.27 16.39 -1.66
CA ASP A 137 7.85 16.92 -0.35
C ASP A 137 6.87 15.97 0.32
N TRP A 138 7.03 15.79 1.63
CA TRP A 138 6.14 14.98 2.44
C TRP A 138 4.69 15.40 2.33
N ALA A 139 4.39 16.70 2.19
CA ALA A 139 3.02 17.17 1.97
C ALA A 139 2.37 16.50 0.73
N ARG A 140 3.14 16.35 -0.35
CA ARG A 140 2.68 15.67 -1.58
C ARG A 140 2.46 14.17 -1.34
N VAL A 141 3.36 13.52 -0.61
CA VAL A 141 3.23 12.10 -0.28
C VAL A 141 2.00 11.85 0.60
N GLN A 142 1.71 12.75 1.54
CA GLN A 142 0.54 12.69 2.42
C GLN A 142 -0.77 12.76 1.64
N GLU A 143 -0.88 13.65 0.65
CA GLU A 143 -2.08 13.73 -0.22
C GLU A 143 -2.36 12.39 -0.89
N LEU A 144 -1.33 11.75 -1.44
CA LEU A 144 -1.44 10.47 -2.14
C LEU A 144 -1.80 9.33 -1.17
N LEU A 145 -1.24 9.34 0.04
CA LEU A 145 -1.60 8.38 1.08
C LEU A 145 -3.02 8.58 1.61
N ALA A 146 -3.48 9.82 1.73
CA ALA A 146 -4.85 10.13 2.13
C ALA A 146 -5.86 9.64 1.07
N LEU A 147 -5.57 9.85 -0.22
CA LEU A 147 -6.36 9.30 -1.33
C LEU A 147 -6.40 7.76 -1.28
N SER A 148 -5.26 7.11 -1.07
CA SER A 148 -5.19 5.66 -0.89
C SER A 148 -6.04 5.17 0.29
N ALA A 149 -5.98 5.86 1.42
CA ALA A 149 -6.74 5.52 2.62
C ALA A 149 -8.25 5.74 2.45
N ALA A 150 -8.65 6.77 1.69
CA ALA A 150 -10.05 7.05 1.39
C ALA A 150 -10.67 6.01 0.44
N LEU A 151 -9.91 5.56 -0.55
CA LEU A 151 -10.39 4.61 -1.56
C LEU A 151 -10.35 3.15 -1.08
N SER A 152 -9.32 2.77 -0.32
CA SER A 152 -9.13 1.42 0.21
C SER A 152 -8.90 1.42 1.74
N PRO A 153 -9.91 1.80 2.55
CA PRO A 153 -9.78 1.89 4.00
C PRO A 153 -9.73 0.54 4.73
N TYR A 154 -10.25 -0.53 4.11
CA TYR A 154 -10.42 -1.86 4.74
C TYR A 154 -9.49 -2.94 4.19
N GLU A 155 -8.64 -2.62 3.23
CA GLU A 155 -7.62 -3.54 2.72
C GLU A 155 -6.48 -3.68 3.72
N ALA A 156 -6.52 -4.73 4.55
CA ALA A 156 -5.61 -4.90 5.68
C ALA A 156 -4.12 -4.84 5.29
N ASP A 157 -3.73 -5.45 4.18
CA ASP A 157 -2.34 -5.45 3.71
C ASP A 157 -1.89 -4.06 3.25
N LEU A 158 -2.74 -3.36 2.51
CA LEU A 158 -2.48 -2.00 2.06
C LEU A 158 -2.41 -1.02 3.24
N GLN A 159 -3.31 -1.18 4.21
CA GLN A 159 -3.34 -0.38 5.43
C GLN A 159 -2.03 -0.51 6.23
N ILE A 160 -1.51 -1.75 6.39
CA ILE A 160 -0.21 -2.00 7.02
C ILE A 160 0.92 -1.35 6.23
N ARG A 161 0.89 -1.43 4.89
CA ARG A 161 1.90 -0.82 4.00
C ARG A 161 1.93 0.71 4.12
N ARG A 162 0.76 1.36 4.11
CA ARG A 162 0.63 2.81 4.37
C ARG A 162 1.18 3.18 5.75
N SER A 163 0.75 2.45 6.78
CA SER A 163 1.17 2.69 8.17
C SER A 163 2.68 2.56 8.37
N ARG A 164 3.32 1.60 7.68
CA ARG A 164 4.77 1.47 7.69
C ARG A 164 5.47 2.66 7.06
N LEU A 165 5.00 3.12 5.90
CA LEU A 165 5.56 4.29 5.23
C LEU A 165 5.42 5.54 6.11
N VAL A 166 4.23 5.81 6.62
CA VAL A 166 3.98 6.93 7.55
C VAL A 166 4.89 6.84 8.76
N SER A 167 5.00 5.67 9.40
CA SER A 167 5.84 5.52 10.58
C SER A 167 7.33 5.74 10.29
N TRP A 168 7.79 5.34 9.11
CA TRP A 168 9.18 5.54 8.69
C TRP A 168 9.49 7.01 8.47
N GLU A 169 8.59 7.76 7.84
CA GLU A 169 8.76 9.21 7.63
C GLU A 169 8.77 9.98 8.94
N LEU A 170 7.87 9.63 9.87
CA LEU A 170 7.84 10.19 11.23
C LEU A 170 9.12 9.88 12.04
N THR A 171 9.94 8.92 11.62
CA THR A 171 11.26 8.68 12.27
C THR A 171 12.41 9.51 11.67
N ARG A 172 12.18 10.16 10.53
CA ARG A 172 13.23 10.90 9.81
C ARG A 172 13.08 12.40 9.96
N ASP A 173 11.84 12.89 9.92
CA ASP A 173 11.51 14.30 9.95
C ASP A 173 10.44 14.61 11.00
N ASP A 174 10.49 15.81 11.57
CA ASP A 174 9.43 16.33 12.45
C ASP A 174 8.28 16.87 11.58
N VAL A 175 7.37 15.98 11.22
CA VAL A 175 6.30 16.24 10.26
C VAL A 175 4.92 16.14 10.91
N ALA A 176 4.06 17.10 10.59
CA ALA A 176 2.66 17.06 11.02
C ALA A 176 1.93 15.89 10.35
N LEU A 177 1.15 15.14 11.12
CA LEU A 177 0.37 14.00 10.63
C LEU A 177 -1.11 14.41 10.43
N PRO A 178 -1.65 14.35 9.20
CA PRO A 178 -3.07 14.56 8.95
C PRO A 178 -3.94 13.55 9.71
N LEU A 179 -5.11 14.01 10.17
CA LEU A 179 -6.07 13.22 10.94
C LEU A 179 -6.45 11.89 10.25
N ASP A 180 -6.57 11.88 8.92
CA ASP A 180 -6.91 10.67 8.16
C ASP A 180 -5.82 9.59 8.24
N LEU A 181 -4.55 10.01 8.20
CA LEU A 181 -3.41 9.08 8.31
C LEU A 181 -3.20 8.63 9.76
N GLU A 182 -3.48 9.49 10.72
CA GLU A 182 -3.50 9.14 12.14
C GLU A 182 -4.61 8.13 12.45
N ALA A 183 -5.80 8.32 11.89
CA ALA A 183 -6.89 7.35 11.97
C ALA A 183 -6.51 6.01 11.31
N ASP A 184 -5.80 6.03 10.18
CA ASP A 184 -5.30 4.83 9.53
C ASP A 184 -4.29 4.06 10.40
N LEU A 185 -3.36 4.77 11.05
CA LEU A 185 -2.43 4.19 12.04
C LEU A 185 -3.18 3.57 13.23
N ARG A 186 -4.16 4.28 13.80
CA ARG A 186 -4.98 3.76 14.91
C ARG A 186 -5.71 2.49 14.52
N ARG A 187 -6.34 2.47 13.33
CA ARG A 187 -6.97 1.26 12.80
C ARG A 187 -5.95 0.13 12.68
N THR A 188 -4.72 0.41 12.22
CA THR A 188 -3.69 -0.62 12.06
C THR A 188 -3.31 -1.23 13.41
N MET A 189 -3.19 -0.41 14.45
CA MET A 189 -2.92 -0.91 15.80
C MET A 189 -4.05 -1.78 16.32
N ALA A 190 -5.30 -1.45 16.00
CA ALA A 190 -6.47 -2.22 16.40
C ALA A 190 -6.59 -3.55 15.65
N THR A 191 -6.37 -3.59 14.33
CA THR A 191 -6.82 -4.70 13.47
C THR A 191 -5.70 -5.56 12.87
N ALA A 192 -4.48 -5.03 12.71
CA ALA A 192 -3.42 -5.77 12.03
C ALA A 192 -2.92 -6.98 12.85
N ARG A 193 -2.15 -7.88 12.22
CA ARG A 193 -1.42 -8.91 12.98
C ARG A 193 -0.46 -8.25 13.97
N VAL A 194 -0.25 -8.90 15.13
CA VAL A 194 0.56 -8.34 16.23
C VAL A 194 1.98 -8.00 15.77
N GLY A 195 2.65 -8.89 15.03
CA GLY A 195 4.03 -8.66 14.57
C GLY A 195 4.23 -7.35 13.77
N PRO A 196 3.50 -7.14 12.67
CA PRO A 196 3.56 -5.89 11.89
C PRO A 196 3.23 -4.64 12.71
N ALA A 197 2.16 -4.66 13.51
CA ALA A 197 1.77 -3.52 14.34
C ALA A 197 2.82 -3.20 15.42
N ALA A 198 3.36 -4.22 16.07
CA ALA A 198 4.44 -4.07 17.06
C ALA A 198 5.72 -3.50 16.42
N ALA A 199 6.06 -3.90 15.20
CA ALA A 199 7.21 -3.34 14.49
C ALA A 199 7.06 -1.84 14.20
N ILE A 200 5.84 -1.39 13.82
CA ILE A 200 5.52 0.02 13.62
C ILE A 200 5.66 0.80 14.94
N LEU A 201 5.06 0.30 16.02
CA LEU A 201 5.15 0.94 17.36
C LEU A 201 6.59 1.03 17.85
N ARG A 202 7.39 -0.02 17.63
CA ARG A 202 8.80 -0.01 17.98
C ARG A 202 9.56 1.07 17.22
N GLY A 203 9.36 1.16 15.90
CA GLY A 203 9.98 2.21 15.09
C GLY A 203 9.64 3.63 15.57
N LEU A 204 8.36 3.89 15.86
CA LEU A 204 7.92 5.20 16.39
C LEU A 204 8.53 5.51 17.77
N ARG A 205 8.76 4.52 18.63
CA ARG A 205 9.37 4.73 19.96
C ARG A 205 10.87 4.91 19.91
N GLU A 206 11.55 4.18 19.05
CA GLU A 206 13.02 4.18 18.98
C GLU A 206 13.57 5.33 18.14
N GLY A 207 12.86 5.72 17.08
CA GLY A 207 13.34 6.72 16.13
C GLY A 207 12.38 7.87 15.82
N GLY A 208 11.14 7.84 16.33
CA GLY A 208 10.12 8.83 16.00
C GLY A 208 9.43 9.45 17.24
N PRO A 209 8.18 9.94 17.08
CA PRO A 209 7.44 10.56 18.16
C PRO A 209 6.90 9.50 19.14
N ALA A 210 7.65 9.23 20.21
CA ALA A 210 7.28 8.24 21.24
C ALA A 210 5.88 8.51 21.87
N GLY A 211 5.51 9.79 22.04
CA GLY A 211 4.18 10.17 22.55
C GLY A 211 3.04 9.68 21.66
N LEU A 212 3.20 9.77 20.33
CA LEU A 212 2.23 9.24 19.37
C LEU A 212 2.08 7.73 19.50
N ALA A 213 3.18 6.99 19.69
CA ALA A 213 3.11 5.53 19.87
C ALA A 213 2.26 5.13 21.10
N ASP A 214 2.33 5.91 22.17
CA ASP A 214 1.54 5.69 23.38
C ASP A 214 0.06 6.08 23.19
N GLU A 215 -0.21 7.18 22.49
CA GLU A 215 -1.56 7.60 22.12
C GLU A 215 -2.27 6.57 21.22
N LEU A 216 -1.55 5.98 20.26
CA LEU A 216 -2.08 4.97 19.34
C LEU A 216 -2.56 3.70 20.05
N VAL A 217 -2.03 3.40 21.25
CA VAL A 217 -2.42 2.21 22.03
C VAL A 217 -3.32 2.52 23.23
N ALA A 218 -3.48 3.79 23.60
CA ALA A 218 -4.21 4.20 24.80
C ALA A 218 -5.68 3.76 24.81
N GLY A 219 -6.32 3.73 23.64
CA GLY A 219 -7.73 3.34 23.48
C GLY A 219 -7.97 1.86 23.14
N LEU A 220 -6.94 1.02 23.12
CA LEU A 220 -7.09 -0.39 22.72
C LEU A 220 -7.61 -1.26 23.87
N PRO A 221 -8.35 -2.34 23.58
CA PRO A 221 -8.69 -3.35 24.57
C PRO A 221 -7.44 -3.91 25.26
N GLU A 222 -7.54 -4.19 26.56
CA GLU A 222 -6.40 -4.63 27.40
C GLU A 222 -5.61 -5.79 26.77
N ALA A 223 -6.32 -6.84 26.33
CA ALA A 223 -5.70 -8.01 25.71
C ALA A 223 -4.90 -7.66 24.45
N ARG A 224 -5.40 -6.71 23.65
CA ARG A 224 -4.72 -6.26 22.43
C ARG A 224 -3.48 -5.44 22.79
N ARG A 225 -3.58 -4.54 23.76
CA ARG A 225 -2.45 -3.74 24.25
C ARG A 225 -1.33 -4.64 24.78
N GLN A 226 -1.66 -5.61 25.64
CA GLN A 226 -0.69 -6.58 26.16
C GLN A 226 -0.02 -7.40 25.06
N ALA A 227 -0.78 -7.85 24.05
CA ALA A 227 -0.21 -8.57 22.91
C ALA A 227 0.78 -7.73 22.11
N LEU A 228 0.45 -6.44 21.87
CA LEU A 228 1.36 -5.51 21.19
C LEU A 228 2.61 -5.21 22.04
N GLU A 229 2.45 -4.98 23.34
CA GLU A 229 3.58 -4.79 24.27
C GLU A 229 4.52 -6.00 24.26
N ALA A 230 3.98 -7.22 24.40
CA ALA A 230 4.76 -8.45 24.31
C ALA A 230 5.47 -8.60 22.96
N GLY A 231 4.79 -8.27 21.85
CA GLY A 231 5.34 -8.30 20.50
C GLY A 231 6.43 -7.25 20.25
N THR A 232 6.42 -6.13 20.99
CA THR A 232 7.48 -5.12 20.89
C THR A 232 8.78 -5.56 21.58
N GLY A 233 8.77 -6.60 22.43
CA GLY A 233 9.92 -7.02 23.24
C GLY A 233 10.16 -6.11 24.45
N TRP A 234 9.25 -5.15 24.70
CA TRP A 234 9.34 -4.17 25.76
C TRP A 234 8.46 -4.61 26.93
N ARG A 235 9.07 -4.98 28.06
CA ARG A 235 8.34 -5.06 29.33
C ARG A 235 8.27 -3.64 29.89
N ARG A 236 7.06 -3.12 30.16
CA ARG A 236 6.93 -2.04 31.16
C ARG A 236 7.68 -2.50 32.41
N SER A 237 8.71 -1.75 32.81
CA SER A 237 9.25 -1.88 34.15
C SER A 237 8.10 -1.62 35.12
N THR A 238 7.60 -2.67 35.76
CA THR A 238 6.55 -2.57 36.78
C THR A 238 7.05 -2.05 38.11
N PHE A 239 8.33 -1.68 38.26
CA PHE A 239 8.85 -1.08 39.50
C PHE A 239 9.91 -0.01 39.20
N GLY A 240 9.47 1.26 39.25
CA GLY A 240 10.35 2.42 39.03
C GLY A 240 9.68 3.80 39.20
N ARG A 241 8.85 3.94 40.24
CA ARG A 241 8.22 5.17 40.79
C ARG A 241 7.00 5.78 40.05
N PRO A 242 5.84 5.92 40.75
CA PRO A 242 4.75 6.78 40.35
C PRO A 242 4.98 8.20 40.91
N GLU A 243 5.20 9.20 40.06
CA GLU A 243 5.14 10.65 40.36
C GLU A 243 5.59 11.37 39.06
N ARG A 244 4.86 12.27 38.39
CA ARG A 244 3.82 13.23 38.78
C ARG A 244 2.85 13.47 37.62
N TYR A 245 1.57 13.59 37.94
CA TYR A 245 0.59 14.27 37.10
C TYR A 245 0.98 15.74 36.89
N ARG A 246 0.81 16.28 35.68
CA ARG A 246 0.30 17.65 35.55
C ARG A 246 -1.18 17.55 35.19
N ARG A 247 -2.00 17.81 36.21
CA ARG A 247 -3.42 18.15 36.07
C ARG A 247 -3.52 19.44 35.25
N TYR A 248 -4.47 19.48 34.32
CA TYR A 248 -5.06 20.75 33.91
C TYR A 248 -6.19 21.04 34.90
N ASP A 249 -5.98 21.96 35.83
CA ASP A 249 -7.08 22.55 36.60
C ASP A 249 -7.77 23.59 35.70
N TYR A 250 -9.03 23.32 35.35
CA TYR A 250 -9.89 24.26 34.67
C TYR A 250 -10.26 25.40 35.62
N ARG A 251 -9.88 26.64 35.28
CA ARG A 251 -10.41 27.86 35.92
C ARG A 251 -11.52 28.45 35.04
N PRO A 252 -12.75 28.62 35.55
CA PRO A 252 -13.75 29.42 34.86
C PRO A 252 -13.32 30.89 34.79
N PHE A 253 -13.68 31.56 33.69
CA PHE A 253 -13.43 32.99 33.48
C PHE A 253 -13.98 33.84 34.64
N GLY A 254 -13.15 34.69 35.25
CA GLY A 254 -13.59 35.81 36.10
C GLY A 254 -12.91 35.99 37.47
N GLU A 255 -11.97 35.15 37.90
CA GLU A 255 -11.23 35.42 39.15
C GLU A 255 -10.08 36.42 38.94
N PRO A 256 -10.02 37.54 39.67
CA PRO A 256 -8.92 38.48 39.57
C PRO A 256 -7.69 37.98 40.34
N ASP A 257 -6.52 38.13 39.72
CA ASP A 257 -5.23 37.76 40.28
C ASP A 257 -4.94 38.54 41.58
N ARG A 258 -4.53 37.81 42.63
CA ARG A 258 -3.98 38.38 43.88
C ARG A 258 -2.47 38.34 43.86
#